data_AF-A0A7J0D0P4-F1
#
_entry.id   AF-A0A7J0D0P4-F1
#
_cell.length_a   1.000
_cell.length_b   1.000
_cell.length_c   1.000
_cell.angle_alpha   90.00
_cell.angle_beta   90.00
_cell.angle_gamma   90.00
#
_symmetry.space_group_name_H-M   'P 1'
#
loop_
_entity.id
_entity.type
_entity.pdbx_description
1 polymer ?
#
loop_
_entity_poly.entity_id
_entity_poly.type
_entity_poly.pdbx_seq_one_letter_code
_entity_poly.pdbx_strand_id
1 'polypeptide(L)'
;MSPERISDAVERLRHIVASVLELDLAEVPAEASFHRDLKMDSLEKVEFAARVEWAFGVALSDEEASGIDSALAAAVLLDARLSLPAGAGIAGSAPEAARSAGGPPAALRSAPAALRSVPSSTVPAQHSTPPSAARLRATPASPAPFPFPSPPAPSSARRPAPSPPAAIDLVDRLTGRHLAAGRGDRTAYFDPDLGAVSYRALHEAARGYAGALLAQGIAPGARALVVAEDSAATVAAVLGLWWHGCVPVPVSPMLDEAALHLAAADCAAQVIHLDTAPADPPAGTVLLTGDAVRTGIRTGHPNAANRPDLARPSTGHLPGRTALIQYTSGSTGRPKGVRHATSAITAMLDGFGSLLALRADDTVLSTARMSFGYGFGSSVLCALDAGATTALIRGAVDPHTVRAALRRHRPTVLCSVPASTRRSSTRSTPGTTRSPRCACA
;
A
#
# COMPACT_ATOMS: atom_id res chain seq x y z
N MET A 1 -26.19 33.41 3.98
CA MET A 1 -27.16 32.77 3.06
C MET A 1 -28.60 32.94 3.57
N SER A 2 -29.64 32.71 2.74
CA SER A 2 -31.01 32.53 3.28
C SER A 2 -31.07 31.24 4.13
N PRO A 3 -31.95 31.16 5.15
CA PRO A 3 -32.10 29.97 5.99
C PRO A 3 -32.32 28.67 5.19
N GLU A 4 -33.05 28.76 4.08
CA GLU A 4 -33.26 27.65 3.12
C GLU A 4 -31.97 27.15 2.50
N ARG A 5 -31.06 28.06 2.08
CA ARG A 5 -29.77 27.67 1.49
C ARG A 5 -28.84 26.97 2.49
N ILE A 6 -28.91 27.34 3.79
CA ILE A 6 -28.12 26.66 4.83
C ILE A 6 -28.68 25.25 5.06
N SER A 7 -30.01 25.10 5.10
CA SER A 7 -30.67 23.80 5.22
C SER A 7 -30.29 22.86 4.05
N ASP A 8 -30.29 23.35 2.81
CA ASP A 8 -29.86 22.59 1.64
C ASP A 8 -28.38 22.17 1.72
N ALA A 9 -27.51 23.07 2.19
CA ALA A 9 -26.10 22.78 2.37
C ALA A 9 -25.88 21.70 3.43
N VAL A 10 -26.56 21.80 4.57
CA VAL A 10 -26.54 20.81 5.65
C VAL A 10 -26.96 19.44 5.12
N GLU A 11 -28.05 19.35 4.35
CA GLU A 11 -28.53 18.07 3.82
C GLU A 11 -27.51 17.42 2.89
N ARG A 12 -26.93 18.21 1.98
CA ARG A 12 -25.84 17.73 1.11
C ARG A 12 -24.62 17.27 1.90
N LEU A 13 -24.26 17.97 2.97
CA LEU A 13 -23.14 17.61 3.84
C LEU A 13 -23.42 16.31 4.61
N ARG A 14 -24.64 16.12 5.10
CA ARG A 14 -25.08 14.88 5.75
C ARG A 14 -24.96 13.69 4.79
N HIS A 15 -25.34 13.86 3.53
CA HIS A 15 -25.13 12.83 2.49
C HIS A 15 -23.65 12.50 2.27
N ILE A 16 -22.77 13.51 2.31
CA ILE A 16 -21.32 13.28 2.21
C ILE A 16 -20.83 12.48 3.42
N VAL A 17 -21.22 12.86 4.64
CA VAL A 17 -20.87 12.12 5.88
C VAL A 17 -21.36 10.68 5.82
N ALA A 18 -22.64 10.48 5.50
CA ALA A 18 -23.25 9.16 5.35
C ALA A 18 -22.49 8.29 4.34
N SER A 19 -22.09 8.87 3.20
CA SER A 19 -21.31 8.14 2.20
C SER A 19 -19.86 7.88 2.59
N VAL A 20 -19.23 8.73 3.41
CA VAL A 20 -17.88 8.50 3.92
C VAL A 20 -17.87 7.40 4.97
N LEU A 21 -18.85 7.40 5.87
CA LEU A 21 -18.95 6.44 6.97
C LEU A 21 -19.73 5.16 6.60
N GLU A 22 -20.28 5.10 5.39
CA GLU A 22 -21.18 4.04 4.94
C GLU A 22 -22.37 3.81 5.90
N LEU A 23 -22.93 4.91 6.41
CA LEU A 23 -24.10 4.93 7.29
C LEU A 23 -25.37 5.27 6.53
N ASP A 24 -26.51 4.86 7.07
CA ASP A 24 -27.79 5.36 6.61
C ASP A 24 -27.92 6.85 6.95
N LEU A 25 -28.51 7.66 6.05
CA LEU A 25 -28.66 9.11 6.26
C LEU A 25 -29.43 9.44 7.56
N ALA A 26 -30.34 8.56 7.97
CA ALA A 26 -31.09 8.68 9.22
C ALA A 26 -30.19 8.63 10.47
N GLU A 27 -29.02 8.00 10.38
CA GLU A 27 -28.04 7.88 11.47
C GLU A 27 -27.08 9.06 11.55
N VAL A 28 -27.22 10.05 10.65
CA VAL A 28 -26.35 11.23 10.58
C VAL A 28 -27.13 12.50 10.91
N PRO A 29 -27.35 12.84 12.20
CA PRO A 29 -27.89 14.15 12.58
C PRO A 29 -26.97 15.29 12.14
N ALA A 30 -27.55 16.45 11.81
CA ALA A 30 -26.79 17.61 11.34
C ALA A 30 -25.72 18.10 12.34
N GLU A 31 -26.03 18.03 13.64
CA GLU A 31 -25.19 18.52 14.74
C GLU A 31 -24.30 17.42 15.36
N ALA A 32 -24.43 16.17 14.91
CA ALA A 32 -23.67 15.06 15.48
C ALA A 32 -22.17 15.34 15.36
N SER A 33 -21.47 15.23 16.49
CA SER A 33 -20.02 15.37 16.54
C SER A 33 -19.38 14.23 15.77
N PHE A 34 -18.54 14.56 14.81
CA PHE A 34 -17.82 13.61 13.98
C PHE A 34 -17.02 12.65 14.86
N HIS A 35 -16.25 13.18 15.81
CA HIS A 35 -15.43 12.34 16.68
C HIS A 35 -16.23 11.63 17.78
N ARG A 36 -17.16 12.32 18.44
CA ARG A 36 -17.82 11.78 19.64
C ARG A 36 -19.00 10.88 19.32
N ASP A 37 -19.84 11.30 18.38
CA ASP A 37 -21.13 10.67 18.13
C ASP A 37 -21.01 9.70 16.95
N LEU A 38 -20.36 10.13 15.87
CA LEU A 38 -20.18 9.32 14.66
C LEU A 38 -18.90 8.48 14.67
N LYS A 39 -17.99 8.70 15.63
CA LYS A 39 -16.70 8.00 15.76
C LYS A 39 -15.81 8.10 14.51
N MET A 40 -15.99 9.14 13.72
CA MET A 40 -15.21 9.44 12.52
C MET A 40 -13.73 9.62 12.88
N ASP A 41 -12.86 8.88 12.20
CA ASP A 41 -11.42 8.99 12.38
C ASP A 41 -10.77 10.07 11.49
N SER A 42 -9.45 10.23 11.64
CA SER A 42 -8.70 11.27 10.95
C SER A 42 -8.69 11.10 9.42
N LEU A 43 -8.73 9.88 8.90
CA LEU A 43 -8.71 9.63 7.46
C LEU A 43 -10.09 9.88 6.87
N GLU A 44 -11.14 9.40 7.55
CA GLU A 44 -12.53 9.66 7.17
C GLU A 44 -12.82 11.16 7.18
N LYS A 45 -12.30 11.90 8.16
CA LYS A 45 -12.42 13.36 8.22
C LYS A 45 -11.68 14.05 7.06
N VAL A 46 -10.53 13.53 6.65
CA VAL A 46 -9.80 14.01 5.46
C VAL A 46 -10.60 13.76 4.19
N GLU A 47 -11.17 12.57 4.06
CA GLU A 47 -11.99 12.21 2.92
C GLU A 47 -13.25 13.09 2.86
N PHE A 48 -13.92 13.27 3.99
CA PHE A 48 -15.04 14.21 4.14
C PHE A 48 -14.63 15.60 3.66
N ALA A 49 -13.54 16.18 4.18
CA ALA A 49 -13.09 17.51 3.79
C ALA A 49 -12.78 17.62 2.29
N ALA A 50 -12.16 16.59 1.69
CA ALA A 50 -11.90 16.55 0.25
C ALA A 50 -13.22 16.51 -0.56
N ARG A 51 -14.20 15.73 -0.13
CA ARG A 51 -15.51 15.63 -0.79
C ARG A 51 -16.33 16.92 -0.66
N VAL A 52 -16.27 17.60 0.48
CA VAL A 52 -16.90 18.92 0.69
C VAL A 52 -16.42 19.90 -0.36
N GLU A 53 -15.11 20.03 -0.53
CA GLU A 53 -14.56 20.96 -1.49
C GLU A 53 -14.94 20.68 -2.92
N TRP A 54 -15.03 19.40 -3.30
CA TRP A 54 -15.51 19.03 -4.62
C TRP A 54 -16.99 19.37 -4.80
N ALA A 55 -17.81 19.04 -3.80
CA ALA A 55 -19.25 19.27 -3.86
C ALA A 55 -19.60 20.77 -3.87
N PHE A 56 -18.79 21.61 -3.23
CA PHE A 56 -19.05 23.03 -3.03
C PHE A 56 -18.10 23.95 -3.80
N GLY A 57 -17.11 23.41 -4.52
CA GLY A 57 -16.17 24.19 -5.33
C GLY A 57 -15.27 25.12 -4.53
N VAL A 58 -14.95 24.77 -3.28
CA VAL A 58 -14.13 25.57 -2.36
C VAL A 58 -12.77 24.91 -2.10
N ALA A 59 -11.82 25.66 -1.54
CA ALA A 59 -10.58 25.12 -0.99
C ALA A 59 -10.50 25.51 0.49
N LEU A 60 -10.61 24.52 1.38
CA LEU A 60 -10.49 24.70 2.82
C LEU A 60 -9.01 24.70 3.21
N SER A 61 -8.61 25.56 4.14
CA SER A 61 -7.31 25.46 4.80
C SER A 61 -7.23 24.19 5.67
N ASP A 62 -6.03 23.82 6.13
CA ASP A 62 -5.87 22.71 7.08
C ASP A 62 -6.54 23.00 8.43
N GLU A 63 -6.51 24.25 8.88
CA GLU A 63 -7.18 24.68 10.10
C GLU A 63 -8.70 24.58 9.97
N GLU A 64 -9.26 25.03 8.84
CA GLU A 64 -10.69 24.93 8.56
C GLU A 64 -11.15 23.47 8.50
N ALA A 65 -10.43 22.61 7.76
CA ALA A 65 -10.76 21.20 7.65
C ALA A 65 -10.66 20.47 9.01
N SER A 66 -9.66 20.80 9.81
CA SER A 66 -9.49 20.25 11.17
C SER A 66 -10.57 20.76 12.13
N GLY A 67 -11.02 22.00 11.98
CA GLY A 67 -12.04 22.62 12.83
C GLY A 67 -13.47 22.12 12.60
N ILE A 68 -13.77 21.48 11.47
CA ILE A 68 -15.10 20.93 11.21
C ILE A 68 -15.36 19.69 12.09
N ASP A 69 -16.35 19.77 12.98
CA ASP A 69 -16.77 18.64 13.82
C ASP A 69 -18.23 18.20 13.58
N SER A 70 -18.96 18.82 12.65
CA SER A 70 -20.33 18.39 12.29
C SER A 70 -20.72 18.86 10.89
N ALA A 71 -21.79 18.28 10.32
CA ALA A 71 -22.34 18.73 9.04
C ALA A 71 -22.86 20.17 9.13
N LEU A 72 -23.45 20.56 10.27
CA LEU A 72 -23.85 21.95 10.53
C LEU A 72 -22.64 22.89 10.60
N ALA A 73 -21.57 22.50 11.30
CA ALA A 73 -20.36 23.32 11.40
C ALA A 73 -19.73 23.56 10.02
N ALA A 74 -19.70 22.54 9.17
CA ALA A 74 -19.29 22.68 7.78
C ALA A 74 -20.20 23.64 6.99
N ALA A 75 -21.53 23.54 7.14
CA ALA A 75 -22.46 24.42 6.43
C ALA A 75 -22.29 25.90 6.83
N VAL A 76 -22.09 26.16 8.12
CA VAL A 76 -21.83 27.51 8.66
C VAL A 76 -20.52 28.07 8.11
N LEU A 77 -19.46 27.27 8.07
CA LEU A 77 -18.18 27.67 7.51
C LEU A 77 -18.27 27.99 6.01
N LEU A 78 -19.00 27.17 5.25
CA LEU A 78 -19.25 27.40 3.82
C LEU A 78 -20.10 28.65 3.58
N ASP A 79 -21.09 28.92 4.42
CA ASP A 79 -21.90 30.14 4.31
C ASP A 79 -21.03 31.40 4.49
N ALA A 80 -20.15 31.40 5.49
CA ALA A 80 -19.21 32.50 5.73
C ALA A 80 -18.28 32.73 4.52
N ARG A 81 -17.84 31.67 3.84
CA ARG A 81 -17.00 31.73 2.63
C ARG A 81 -17.74 32.21 1.38
N LEU A 82 -18.95 31.70 1.15
CA LEU A 82 -19.74 32.00 -0.04
C LEU A 82 -20.49 33.34 0.04
N SER A 83 -20.57 33.93 1.24
CA SER A 83 -21.11 35.27 1.47
C SER A 83 -20.06 36.39 1.36
N LEU A 84 -18.77 36.04 1.22
CA LEU A 84 -17.69 37.01 0.92
C LEU A 84 -17.65 37.29 -0.59
N PRO A 85 -17.56 38.55 -1.04
CA PRO A 85 -17.47 38.87 -2.46
C PRO A 85 -16.19 38.27 -3.06
N ALA A 86 -16.31 37.64 -4.23
CA ALA A 86 -15.19 37.11 -5.02
C ALA A 86 -14.24 38.26 -5.40
N GLY A 87 -13.22 38.51 -4.57
CA GLY A 87 -12.33 39.64 -4.75
C GLY A 87 -11.38 39.98 -3.59
N ALA A 88 -11.50 39.35 -2.42
CA ALA A 88 -10.49 39.47 -1.36
C ALA A 88 -9.47 38.33 -1.46
N GLY A 89 -8.65 38.36 -2.52
CA GLY A 89 -7.47 37.52 -2.59
C GLY A 89 -6.54 37.88 -1.43
N ILE A 90 -6.23 36.90 -0.58
CA ILE A 90 -5.08 36.98 0.31
C ILE A 90 -3.87 37.05 -0.62
N ALA A 91 -3.32 38.26 -0.77
CA ALA A 91 -2.08 38.48 -1.47
C ALA A 91 -1.02 37.56 -0.87
N GLY A 92 -0.44 36.71 -1.71
CA GLY A 92 0.72 35.92 -1.34
C GLY A 92 1.85 36.86 -0.92
N SER A 93 2.23 36.81 0.35
CA SER A 93 3.56 37.24 0.76
C SER A 93 4.54 36.12 0.40
N ALA A 94 5.20 36.26 -0.74
CA ALA A 94 6.45 35.56 -0.99
C ALA A 94 7.48 35.95 0.09
N PRO A 95 8.28 35.02 0.64
CA PRO A 95 9.46 35.42 1.39
C PRO A 95 10.60 35.64 0.40
N GLU A 96 10.90 36.91 0.14
CA GLU A 96 12.13 37.33 -0.53
C GLU A 96 13.32 37.20 0.43
N ALA A 97 14.44 36.74 -0.13
CA ALA A 97 15.66 36.41 0.58
C ALA A 97 16.32 37.62 1.25
N ALA A 98 16.78 37.44 2.49
CA ALA A 98 17.84 38.24 3.08
C ALA A 98 18.92 37.31 3.69
N ARG A 99 20.06 37.25 2.99
CA ARG A 99 21.40 37.00 3.55
C ARG A 99 21.66 38.12 4.59
N SER A 100 22.32 37.98 5.74
CA SER A 100 23.43 37.14 6.17
C SER A 100 23.69 37.31 7.68
N ALA A 101 24.44 36.35 8.24
CA ALA A 101 25.40 36.47 9.35
C ALA A 101 24.89 36.31 10.81
N GLY A 102 25.34 35.21 11.44
CA GLY A 102 25.31 34.97 12.89
C GLY A 102 25.58 33.49 13.19
N GLY A 103 26.80 33.17 13.63
CA GLY A 103 27.32 31.80 13.84
C GLY A 103 26.68 30.98 14.98
N PRO A 104 27.15 29.73 15.18
CA PRO A 104 26.41 28.68 15.87
C PRO A 104 26.64 28.68 17.39
N PRO A 105 25.72 28.15 18.21
CA PRO A 105 26.08 27.70 19.55
C PRO A 105 26.45 26.23 19.55
N ALA A 106 27.56 25.97 20.23
CA ALA A 106 28.21 24.69 20.40
C ALA A 106 27.52 23.78 21.43
N ALA A 107 27.87 22.50 21.27
CA ALA A 107 27.86 21.38 22.20
C ALA A 107 27.79 21.68 23.70
N LEU A 108 27.04 20.82 24.41
CA LEU A 108 27.32 20.44 25.80
C LEU A 108 27.04 18.93 25.99
N ARG A 109 28.13 18.13 25.97
CA ARG A 109 28.31 16.91 26.77
C ARG A 109 28.83 17.39 28.15
N SER A 110 28.61 16.80 29.34
CA SER A 110 28.52 15.40 29.77
C SER A 110 28.17 15.29 31.29
N ALA A 111 27.38 14.26 31.67
CA ALA A 111 27.45 13.33 32.85
C ALA A 111 27.59 13.85 34.32
N PRO A 112 27.41 13.03 35.41
CA PRO A 112 27.08 11.60 35.52
C PRO A 112 26.00 11.17 36.57
N ALA A 113 25.60 9.88 36.45
CA ALA A 113 25.19 8.87 37.43
C ALA A 113 24.42 9.20 38.74
N ALA A 114 23.28 8.52 38.94
CA ALA A 114 22.95 7.82 40.21
C ALA A 114 21.90 6.71 39.99
N LEU A 115 22.27 5.51 40.41
CA LEU A 115 21.42 4.32 40.56
C LEU A 115 20.26 4.57 41.54
N ARG A 116 19.08 4.01 41.25
CA ARG A 116 18.16 3.47 42.27
C ARG A 116 17.21 2.45 41.64
N SER A 117 17.32 1.22 42.15
CA SER A 117 16.52 0.04 41.87
C SER A 117 15.27 -0.01 42.75
N VAL A 118 14.12 -0.44 42.20
CA VAL A 118 12.97 -1.04 42.93
C VAL A 118 12.11 -1.84 41.91
N PRO A 119 11.28 -2.82 42.31
CA PRO A 119 11.58 -4.25 42.12
C PRO A 119 10.59 -4.99 41.21
N SER A 120 11.01 -6.16 40.73
CA SER A 120 10.22 -7.15 39.98
C SER A 120 9.10 -7.77 40.81
N SER A 121 7.88 -7.81 40.29
CA SER A 121 6.82 -8.71 40.80
C SER A 121 6.87 -10.04 40.06
N THR A 122 7.30 -11.08 40.76
CA THR A 122 7.17 -12.49 40.41
C THR A 122 5.71 -12.95 40.48
N VAL A 123 5.21 -13.58 39.41
CA VAL A 123 3.98 -14.41 39.41
C VAL A 123 4.43 -15.87 39.32
N PRO A 124 4.02 -16.77 40.24
CA PRO A 124 4.54 -18.13 40.30
C PRO A 124 3.89 -19.06 39.26
N ALA A 125 4.73 -19.86 38.60
CA ALA A 125 4.34 -20.97 37.76
C ALA A 125 3.91 -22.17 38.62
N GLN A 126 2.71 -22.70 38.36
CA GLN A 126 2.28 -23.98 38.93
C GLN A 126 2.57 -25.10 37.93
N HIS A 127 3.40 -26.05 38.37
CA HIS A 127 3.64 -27.32 37.70
C HIS A 127 2.53 -28.32 38.03
N SER A 128 2.06 -29.06 37.03
CA SER A 128 1.19 -30.22 37.21
C SER A 128 1.79 -31.41 36.45
N THR A 129 2.13 -32.46 37.19
CA THR A 129 2.61 -33.76 36.71
C THR A 129 1.44 -34.72 36.37
N PRO A 130 1.66 -35.78 35.57
CA PRO A 130 0.61 -36.66 35.05
C PRO A 130 0.19 -37.79 36.02
N PRO A 131 -0.91 -38.52 35.73
CA PRO A 131 -1.74 -39.18 36.73
C PRO A 131 -1.37 -40.64 37.04
N SER A 132 -1.77 -41.09 38.23
CA SER A 132 -1.75 -42.49 38.68
C SER A 132 -3.10 -43.17 38.46
N ALA A 133 -3.04 -44.49 38.21
CA ALA A 133 -4.15 -45.36 37.83
C ALA A 133 -5.13 -45.64 38.98
N ALA A 134 -6.43 -45.56 38.70
CA ALA A 134 -7.47 -46.20 39.51
C ALA A 134 -8.64 -46.68 38.65
N ARG A 135 -9.09 -47.89 38.97
CA ARG A 135 -10.06 -48.74 38.26
C ARG A 135 -11.46 -48.13 38.23
N LEU A 136 -12.13 -48.17 37.08
CA LEU A 136 -13.57 -47.90 36.96
C LEU A 136 -14.32 -49.15 36.49
N ARG A 137 -15.40 -49.44 37.21
CA ARG A 137 -16.35 -50.54 37.02
C ARG A 137 -17.28 -50.28 35.81
N ALA A 138 -17.91 -51.37 35.37
CA ALA A 138 -18.69 -51.53 34.15
C ALA A 138 -19.96 -50.65 34.00
N THR A 139 -20.31 -50.49 32.73
CA THR A 139 -21.37 -49.73 32.02
C THR A 139 -22.84 -50.06 32.37
N PRO A 140 -23.78 -49.24 31.87
CA PRO A 140 -24.81 -49.76 30.96
C PRO A 140 -24.80 -49.09 29.57
N ALA A 141 -25.36 -49.82 28.60
CA ALA A 141 -25.16 -49.68 27.16
C ALA A 141 -25.84 -48.46 26.52
N SER A 142 -25.21 -47.93 25.46
CA SER A 142 -25.74 -46.91 24.54
C SER A 142 -26.14 -47.57 23.20
N PRO A 143 -27.22 -47.12 22.52
CA PRO A 143 -27.77 -47.82 21.35
C PRO A 143 -26.89 -47.67 20.09
N ALA A 144 -27.00 -48.64 19.19
CA ALA A 144 -26.13 -48.83 18.03
C ALA A 144 -26.18 -47.68 16.99
N PRO A 145 -25.06 -47.32 16.35
CA PRO A 145 -25.03 -46.33 15.29
C PRO A 145 -25.49 -46.91 13.93
N PHE A 146 -26.17 -46.08 13.14
CA PHE A 146 -26.64 -46.39 11.78
C PHE A 146 -25.47 -46.67 10.81
N PRO A 147 -25.62 -47.62 9.86
CA PRO A 147 -24.55 -47.94 8.91
C PRO A 147 -24.45 -46.88 7.80
N PHE A 148 -23.25 -46.30 7.64
CA PHE A 148 -22.90 -45.50 6.45
C PHE A 148 -22.51 -46.43 5.28
N PRO A 149 -22.94 -46.14 4.03
CA PRO A 149 -22.51 -46.91 2.87
C PRO A 149 -21.02 -46.69 2.58
N SER A 150 -20.31 -47.76 2.26
CA SER A 150 -18.88 -47.73 1.93
C SER A 150 -18.61 -46.99 0.61
N PRO A 151 -17.52 -46.21 0.50
CA PRO A 151 -17.15 -45.56 -0.75
C PRO A 151 -16.73 -46.58 -1.82
N PRO A 152 -16.99 -46.31 -3.11
CA PRO A 152 -16.62 -47.22 -4.19
C PRO A 152 -15.09 -47.31 -4.32
N ALA A 153 -14.61 -48.51 -4.70
CA ALA A 153 -13.18 -48.80 -4.86
C ALA A 153 -12.53 -47.89 -5.91
N PRO A 154 -11.29 -47.42 -5.70
CA PRO A 154 -10.60 -46.54 -6.65
C PRO A 154 -10.31 -47.27 -7.97
N SER A 155 -10.74 -46.66 -9.07
CA SER A 155 -10.43 -47.10 -10.44
C SER A 155 -8.92 -47.05 -10.68
N SER A 156 -8.35 -48.15 -11.19
CA SER A 156 -6.92 -48.32 -11.50
C SER A 156 -6.47 -47.67 -12.81
N ALA A 157 -7.28 -46.76 -13.38
CA ALA A 157 -6.89 -46.02 -14.57
C ALA A 157 -5.71 -45.08 -14.24
N ARG A 158 -4.52 -45.43 -14.74
CA ARG A 158 -3.31 -44.62 -14.65
C ARG A 158 -3.57 -43.26 -15.33
N ARG A 159 -3.84 -42.22 -14.54
CA ARG A 159 -3.95 -40.85 -15.03
C ARG A 159 -2.69 -40.51 -15.82
N PRO A 160 -2.79 -39.97 -17.04
CA PRO A 160 -1.62 -39.47 -17.75
C PRO A 160 -0.90 -38.47 -16.85
N ALA A 161 0.43 -38.54 -16.81
CA ALA A 161 1.23 -37.62 -16.02
C ALA A 161 0.86 -36.19 -16.41
N PRO A 162 0.58 -35.29 -15.45
CA PRO A 162 0.23 -33.92 -15.78
C PRO A 162 1.39 -33.30 -16.58
N SER A 163 1.05 -32.61 -17.66
CA SER A 163 2.00 -31.81 -18.44
C SER A 163 2.77 -30.89 -17.49
N PRO A 164 4.08 -30.64 -17.71
CA PRO A 164 4.82 -29.71 -16.88
C PRO A 164 4.10 -28.35 -16.92
N PRO A 165 3.92 -27.70 -15.75
CA PRO A 165 3.16 -26.47 -15.68
C PRO A 165 3.84 -25.38 -16.52
N ALA A 166 3.07 -24.67 -17.34
CA ALA A 166 3.56 -23.57 -18.16
C ALA A 166 4.15 -22.45 -17.28
N ALA A 167 5.19 -21.79 -17.80
CA ALA A 167 5.76 -20.62 -17.13
C ALA A 167 4.75 -19.46 -17.12
N ILE A 168 4.72 -18.73 -16.01
CA ILE A 168 3.88 -17.55 -15.80
C ILE A 168 4.76 -16.32 -15.93
N ASP A 169 4.46 -15.45 -16.90
CA ASP A 169 5.13 -14.17 -17.05
C ASP A 169 4.34 -13.06 -16.36
N LEU A 170 4.79 -12.68 -15.16
CA LEU A 170 4.19 -11.58 -14.39
C LEU A 170 4.41 -10.22 -15.06
N VAL A 171 5.53 -10.03 -15.76
CA VAL A 171 5.83 -8.75 -16.41
C VAL A 171 4.92 -8.55 -17.62
N ASP A 172 4.73 -9.59 -18.42
CA ASP A 172 3.75 -9.57 -19.50
C ASP A 172 2.35 -9.32 -18.95
N ARG A 173 1.94 -10.07 -17.93
CA ARG A 173 0.63 -9.91 -17.31
C ARG A 173 0.37 -8.48 -16.80
N LEU A 174 1.33 -7.86 -16.12
CA LEU A 174 1.14 -6.55 -15.49
C LEU A 174 1.40 -5.38 -16.43
N THR A 175 2.22 -5.54 -17.47
CA THR A 175 2.58 -4.44 -18.37
C THR A 175 2.56 -4.82 -19.85
N GLY A 176 3.17 -5.95 -20.23
CA GLY A 176 3.30 -6.37 -21.63
C GLY A 176 1.97 -6.48 -22.37
N ARG A 177 0.95 -7.10 -21.75
CA ARG A 177 -0.40 -7.22 -22.33
C ARG A 177 -1.09 -5.87 -22.57
N HIS A 178 -0.76 -4.85 -21.78
CA HIS A 178 -1.29 -3.50 -21.95
C HIS A 178 -0.62 -2.81 -23.13
N LEU A 179 0.69 -2.99 -23.30
CA LEU A 179 1.41 -2.53 -24.49
C LEU A 179 0.87 -3.20 -25.76
N ALA A 180 0.72 -4.52 -25.75
CA ALA A 180 0.20 -5.30 -26.88
C ALA A 180 -1.23 -4.88 -27.26
N ALA A 181 -2.04 -4.46 -26.29
CA ALA A 181 -3.39 -3.96 -26.51
C ALA A 181 -3.45 -2.45 -26.84
N GLY A 182 -2.33 -1.82 -27.19
CA GLY A 182 -2.27 -0.41 -27.59
C GLY A 182 -2.43 0.60 -26.45
N ARG A 183 -2.33 0.15 -25.19
CA ARG A 183 -2.47 1.00 -23.98
C ARG A 183 -1.12 1.45 -23.42
N GLY A 184 -0.02 1.31 -24.16
CA GLY A 184 1.33 1.65 -23.71
C GLY A 184 1.46 3.11 -23.27
N ASP A 185 0.75 4.03 -23.90
CA ASP A 185 0.86 5.47 -23.61
C ASP A 185 -0.09 5.94 -22.49
N ARG A 186 -0.93 5.03 -21.95
CA ARG A 186 -1.73 5.33 -20.75
C ARG A 186 -0.83 5.48 -19.54
N THR A 187 -1.22 6.35 -18.61
CA THR A 187 -0.54 6.55 -17.33
C THR A 187 -0.69 5.31 -16.44
N ALA A 188 0.42 4.73 -16.00
CA ALA A 188 0.46 3.70 -14.98
C ALA A 188 0.57 4.32 -13.59
N TYR A 189 1.41 5.35 -13.43
CA TYR A 189 1.63 6.01 -12.14
C TYR A 189 1.61 7.53 -12.25
N PHE A 190 1.00 8.20 -11.27
CA PHE A 190 1.35 9.58 -10.92
C PHE A 190 2.38 9.54 -9.80
N ASP A 191 3.62 9.80 -10.15
CA ASP A 191 4.78 9.81 -9.27
C ASP A 191 5.12 11.27 -8.86
N PRO A 192 5.40 11.54 -7.58
CA PRO A 192 5.73 12.90 -7.12
C PRO A 192 6.96 13.52 -7.80
N ASP A 193 7.96 12.71 -8.17
CA ASP A 193 9.24 13.17 -8.71
C ASP A 193 9.31 13.09 -10.25
N LEU A 194 8.53 12.20 -10.86
CA LEU A 194 8.49 11.97 -12.30
C LEU A 194 7.23 12.51 -12.98
N GLY A 195 6.19 12.86 -12.22
CA GLY A 195 4.88 13.19 -12.78
C GLY A 195 4.17 11.95 -13.33
N ALA A 196 3.55 12.07 -14.52
CA ALA A 196 2.86 10.95 -15.14
C ALA A 196 3.86 9.99 -15.81
N VAL A 197 3.90 8.74 -15.34
CA VAL A 197 4.69 7.65 -15.93
C VAL A 197 3.76 6.70 -16.67
N SER A 198 4.00 6.49 -17.96
CA SER A 198 3.18 5.60 -18.79
C SER A 198 3.52 4.12 -18.60
N TYR A 199 2.60 3.23 -18.99
CA TYR A 199 2.87 1.78 -19.04
C TYR A 199 4.10 1.44 -19.87
N ARG A 200 4.32 2.13 -21.00
CA ARG A 200 5.50 1.96 -21.85
C ARG A 200 6.77 2.39 -21.14
N ALA A 201 6.77 3.58 -20.52
CA ALA A 201 7.94 4.07 -19.78
C ALA A 201 8.31 3.13 -18.63
N LEU A 202 7.30 2.64 -17.90
CA LEU A 202 7.49 1.67 -16.83
C LEU A 202 8.07 0.34 -17.34
N HIS A 203 7.54 -0.19 -18.44
CA HIS A 203 7.98 -1.44 -19.04
C HIS A 203 9.43 -1.35 -19.56
N GLU A 204 9.78 -0.27 -20.24
CA GLU A 204 11.16 -0.06 -20.70
C GLU A 204 12.14 0.15 -19.53
N ALA A 205 11.71 0.83 -18.46
CA ALA A 205 12.52 0.94 -17.25
C ALA A 205 12.75 -0.41 -16.57
N ALA A 206 11.72 -1.27 -16.51
CA ALA A 206 11.85 -2.64 -16.01
C ALA A 206 12.82 -3.48 -16.86
N ARG A 207 12.71 -3.40 -18.19
CA ARG A 207 13.64 -4.02 -19.13
C ARG A 207 15.07 -3.52 -18.92
N GLY A 208 15.24 -2.20 -18.79
CA GLY A 208 16.51 -1.56 -18.49
C GLY A 208 17.13 -2.06 -17.20
N TYR A 209 16.33 -2.18 -16.14
CA TYR A 209 16.76 -2.71 -14.86
C TYR A 209 17.21 -4.17 -14.96
N ALA A 210 16.48 -5.00 -15.71
CA ALA A 210 16.85 -6.40 -15.97
C ALA A 210 18.22 -6.51 -16.68
N GLY A 211 18.47 -5.66 -17.68
CA GLY A 211 19.76 -5.58 -18.34
C GLY A 211 20.89 -5.03 -17.47
N ALA A 212 20.58 -4.25 -16.42
CA ALA A 212 21.56 -3.83 -15.42
C ALA A 212 21.96 -5.01 -14.51
N LEU A 213 20.99 -5.86 -14.11
CA LEU A 213 21.24 -7.08 -13.31
C LEU A 213 22.14 -8.08 -14.06
N LEU A 214 21.70 -8.50 -15.25
CA LEU A 214 22.50 -8.36 -16.47
C LEU A 214 24.02 -8.17 -16.36
N ALA A 215 24.40 -6.91 -16.59
CA ALA A 215 25.76 -6.40 -16.58
C ALA A 215 26.51 -6.64 -15.27
N GLN A 216 25.81 -6.70 -14.15
CA GLN A 216 26.38 -6.96 -12.82
C GLN A 216 26.61 -8.44 -12.53
N GLY A 217 26.30 -9.33 -13.48
CA GLY A 217 26.51 -10.78 -13.33
C GLY A 217 25.55 -11.46 -12.36
N ILE A 218 24.42 -10.82 -12.04
CA ILE A 218 23.41 -11.39 -11.14
C ILE A 218 22.74 -12.57 -11.84
N ALA A 219 22.64 -13.71 -11.15
CA ALA A 219 21.97 -14.90 -11.68
C ALA A 219 20.45 -14.86 -11.44
N PRO A 220 19.63 -15.42 -12.35
CA PRO A 220 18.23 -15.71 -12.07
C PRO A 220 18.08 -16.50 -10.75
N GLY A 221 17.05 -16.20 -9.97
CA GLY A 221 16.83 -16.75 -8.63
C GLY A 221 17.58 -16.01 -7.50
N ALA A 222 18.42 -15.01 -7.81
CA ALA A 222 18.95 -14.11 -6.82
C ALA A 222 17.84 -13.34 -6.09
N ARG A 223 18.03 -13.05 -4.80
CA ARG A 223 17.13 -12.21 -4.01
C ARG A 223 17.66 -10.78 -4.02
N ALA A 224 16.75 -9.84 -4.17
CA ALA A 224 17.07 -8.42 -4.10
C ALA A 224 16.24 -7.77 -3.00
N LEU A 225 16.90 -7.18 -2.02
CA LEU A 225 16.24 -6.37 -1.01
C LEU A 225 15.87 -5.03 -1.66
N VAL A 226 14.60 -4.65 -1.58
CA VAL A 226 14.09 -3.41 -2.17
C VAL A 226 13.72 -2.47 -1.02
N VAL A 227 14.63 -1.57 -0.70
CA VAL A 227 14.55 -0.60 0.40
C VAL A 227 14.16 0.73 -0.20
N ALA A 228 12.86 1.02 -0.20
CA ALA A 228 12.36 2.08 -1.04
C ALA A 228 11.09 2.70 -0.49
N GLU A 229 10.88 3.97 -0.81
CA GLU A 229 9.56 4.58 -0.74
C GLU A 229 8.68 4.14 -1.92
N ASP A 230 7.40 4.46 -1.84
CA ASP A 230 6.45 4.17 -2.91
C ASP A 230 6.73 5.12 -4.08
N SER A 231 7.36 4.61 -5.14
CA SER A 231 7.74 5.36 -6.34
C SER A 231 7.62 4.50 -7.59
N ALA A 232 7.51 5.12 -8.77
CA ALA A 232 7.55 4.40 -10.03
C ALA A 232 8.92 3.73 -10.27
N ALA A 233 9.99 4.26 -9.67
CA ALA A 233 11.31 3.63 -9.70
C ALA A 233 11.33 2.30 -8.91
N THR A 234 10.69 2.26 -7.74
CA THR A 234 10.50 1.03 -6.95
C THR A 234 9.76 -0.02 -7.75
N VAL A 235 8.67 0.37 -8.42
CA VAL A 235 7.88 -0.56 -9.25
C VAL A 235 8.70 -1.05 -10.46
N ALA A 236 9.42 -0.17 -11.14
CA ALA A 236 10.31 -0.56 -12.24
C ALA A 236 11.40 -1.56 -11.78
N ALA A 237 11.98 -1.36 -10.59
CA ALA A 237 12.95 -2.29 -10.02
C ALA A 237 12.32 -3.67 -9.71
N VAL A 238 11.12 -3.70 -9.12
CA VAL A 238 10.38 -4.95 -8.86
C VAL A 238 10.09 -5.70 -10.16
N LEU A 239 9.57 -5.00 -11.17
CA LEU A 239 9.28 -5.61 -12.48
C LEU A 239 10.56 -6.07 -13.18
N GLY A 240 11.65 -5.30 -13.11
CA GLY A 240 12.94 -5.68 -13.68
C GLY A 240 13.59 -6.87 -13.00
N LEU A 241 13.39 -7.03 -11.69
CA LEU A 241 13.78 -8.25 -10.97
C LEU A 241 13.01 -9.45 -11.47
N TRP A 242 11.68 -9.36 -11.60
CA TRP A 242 10.89 -10.44 -12.18
C TRP A 242 11.27 -10.75 -13.62
N TRP A 243 11.53 -9.72 -14.44
CA TRP A 243 11.99 -9.86 -15.81
C TRP A 243 13.29 -10.68 -15.89
N HIS A 244 14.24 -10.39 -15.01
CA HIS A 244 15.53 -11.09 -14.96
C HIS A 244 15.48 -12.46 -14.28
N GLY A 245 14.33 -12.86 -13.74
CA GLY A 245 14.19 -14.13 -13.02
C GLY A 245 14.54 -14.06 -11.53
N CYS A 246 14.73 -12.86 -10.96
CA CYS A 246 15.05 -12.63 -9.56
C CYS A 246 13.81 -12.52 -8.66
N VAL A 247 14.04 -12.55 -7.35
CA VAL A 247 13.02 -12.49 -6.31
C VAL A 247 13.12 -11.16 -5.55
N PRO A 248 12.21 -10.20 -5.79
CA PRO A 248 12.11 -8.99 -4.98
C PRO A 248 11.73 -9.30 -3.52
N VAL A 249 12.32 -8.53 -2.62
CA VAL A 249 12.07 -8.55 -1.18
C VAL A 249 11.83 -7.10 -0.72
N PRO A 250 10.62 -6.54 -0.94
CA PRO A 250 10.32 -5.18 -0.54
C PRO A 250 10.28 -5.06 0.98
N VAL A 251 10.96 -4.05 1.50
CA VAL A 251 11.03 -3.74 2.93
C VAL A 251 10.80 -2.25 3.17
N SER A 252 10.35 -1.94 4.38
CA SER A 252 10.12 -0.55 4.77
C SER A 252 11.45 0.21 4.77
N PRO A 253 11.49 1.44 4.25
CA PRO A 253 12.68 2.28 4.37
C PRO A 253 12.90 2.81 5.79
N MET A 254 11.96 2.57 6.69
CA MET A 254 12.08 2.88 8.12
C MET A 254 12.81 1.80 8.91
N LEU A 255 13.28 0.72 8.26
CA LEU A 255 14.15 -0.24 8.93
C LEU A 255 15.45 0.46 9.32
N ASP A 256 15.90 0.23 10.55
CA ASP A 256 17.26 0.60 10.94
C ASP A 256 18.29 -0.29 10.25
N GLU A 257 19.55 0.13 10.31
CA GLU A 257 20.68 -0.58 9.69
C GLU A 257 20.78 -2.03 10.18
N ALA A 258 20.58 -2.27 11.48
CA ALA A 258 20.63 -3.62 12.03
C ALA A 258 19.56 -4.53 11.42
N ALA A 259 18.31 -4.06 11.31
CA ALA A 259 17.21 -4.79 10.71
C ALA A 259 17.41 -5.01 9.20
N LEU A 260 17.97 -4.01 8.49
CA LEU A 260 18.35 -4.14 7.09
C LEU A 260 19.37 -5.27 6.90
N HIS A 261 20.47 -5.26 7.66
CA HIS A 261 21.52 -6.28 7.58
C HIS A 261 20.98 -7.67 7.93
N LEU A 262 20.13 -7.77 8.95
CA LEU A 262 19.48 -9.02 9.32
C LEU A 262 18.59 -9.56 8.19
N ALA A 263 17.77 -8.72 7.56
CA ALA A 263 16.92 -9.13 6.45
C ALA A 263 17.75 -9.52 5.22
N ALA A 264 18.78 -8.75 4.89
CA ALA A 264 19.69 -9.06 3.78
C ALA A 264 20.41 -10.39 3.99
N ALA A 265 20.87 -10.68 5.21
CA ALA A 265 21.50 -11.96 5.55
C ALA A 265 20.50 -13.12 5.50
N ASP A 266 19.30 -12.97 6.08
CA ASP A 266 18.27 -14.01 6.14
C ASP A 266 17.77 -14.43 4.76
N CYS A 267 17.50 -13.47 3.85
CA CYS A 267 17.13 -13.78 2.47
C CYS A 267 18.34 -14.06 1.57
N ALA A 268 19.57 -13.90 2.08
CA ALA A 268 20.83 -13.94 1.34
C ALA A 268 20.78 -13.05 0.08
N ALA A 269 20.42 -11.77 0.26
CA ALA A 269 20.34 -10.78 -0.80
C ALA A 269 21.68 -10.66 -1.53
N GLN A 270 21.63 -10.68 -2.86
CA GLN A 270 22.79 -10.36 -3.72
C GLN A 270 22.72 -8.94 -4.27
N VAL A 271 21.54 -8.33 -4.21
CA VAL A 271 21.27 -6.99 -4.72
C VAL A 271 20.54 -6.20 -3.64
N ILE A 272 20.90 -4.94 -3.48
CA ILE A 272 20.14 -3.95 -2.72
C ILE A 272 19.67 -2.89 -3.72
N HIS A 273 18.36 -2.73 -3.84
CA HIS A 273 17.77 -1.55 -4.46
C HIS A 273 17.49 -0.51 -3.36
N LEU A 274 18.10 0.67 -3.45
CA LEU A 274 17.94 1.74 -2.49
C LEU A 274 17.31 2.97 -3.13
N ASP A 275 16.11 3.35 -2.68
CA ASP A 275 15.41 4.55 -3.13
C ASP A 275 15.08 5.50 -1.97
N THR A 276 15.95 5.56 -0.95
CA THR A 276 15.78 6.46 0.20
C THR A 276 17.13 7.02 0.68
N ALA A 277 17.11 7.79 1.76
CA ALA A 277 18.29 8.30 2.49
C ALA A 277 19.33 7.20 2.75
N PRO A 278 20.62 7.55 2.92
CA PRO A 278 21.72 6.59 2.85
C PRO A 278 21.56 5.50 3.91
N ALA A 279 21.46 4.27 3.45
CA ALA A 279 21.71 3.07 4.21
C ALA A 279 23.08 2.52 3.75
N ASP A 280 23.87 1.99 4.68
CA ASP A 280 25.09 1.26 4.31
C ASP A 280 24.69 -0.17 3.89
N PRO A 281 24.73 -0.52 2.60
CA PRO A 281 24.34 -1.86 2.18
C PRO A 281 25.40 -2.86 2.63
N PRO A 282 25.02 -4.11 2.95
CA PRO A 282 25.98 -5.15 3.31
C PRO A 282 27.06 -5.32 2.23
N ALA A 283 28.31 -5.47 2.67
CA ALA A 283 29.44 -5.70 1.77
C ALA A 283 29.21 -6.90 0.83
N GLY A 284 29.64 -6.78 -0.42
CA GLY A 284 29.48 -7.83 -1.44
C GLY A 284 28.10 -7.89 -2.10
N THR A 285 27.19 -6.97 -1.78
CA THR A 285 25.94 -6.79 -2.52
C THR A 285 26.09 -5.79 -3.67
N VAL A 286 25.37 -6.02 -4.76
CA VAL A 286 25.26 -5.06 -5.87
C VAL A 286 24.24 -3.98 -5.47
N LEU A 287 24.65 -2.72 -5.50
CA LEU A 287 23.79 -1.57 -5.21
C LEU A 287 23.23 -0.97 -6.50
N LEU A 288 21.90 -0.87 -6.59
CA LEU A 288 21.19 -0.11 -7.62
C LEU A 288 20.31 0.95 -6.95
N THR A 289 20.24 2.16 -7.51
CA THR A 289 19.55 3.28 -6.84
C THR A 289 18.27 3.69 -7.57
N GLY A 290 17.28 4.14 -6.81
CA GLY A 290 16.06 4.73 -7.36
C GLY A 290 16.31 5.96 -8.23
N ASP A 291 17.35 6.76 -7.92
CA ASP A 291 17.75 7.91 -8.74
C ASP A 291 18.26 7.50 -10.12
N ALA A 292 19.03 6.41 -10.22
CA ALA A 292 19.47 5.88 -11.51
C ALA A 292 18.28 5.39 -12.33
N VAL A 293 17.30 4.73 -11.70
CA VAL A 293 16.06 4.30 -12.35
C VAL A 293 15.23 5.50 -12.83
N ARG A 294 15.00 6.51 -11.97
CA ARG A 294 14.32 7.77 -12.34
C ARG A 294 15.00 8.46 -13.51
N THR A 295 16.33 8.53 -13.51
CA THR A 295 17.12 9.11 -14.62
C THR A 295 16.92 8.31 -15.90
N GLY A 296 16.88 6.98 -15.82
CA GLY A 296 16.56 6.11 -16.94
C GLY A 296 15.16 6.37 -17.52
N ILE A 297 14.14 6.50 -16.66
CA ILE A 297 12.77 6.83 -17.07
C ILE A 297 12.69 8.19 -17.77
N ARG A 298 13.35 9.24 -17.24
CA ARG A 298 13.29 10.59 -17.82
C ARG A 298 14.00 10.71 -19.16
N THR A 299 15.14 10.03 -19.30
CA THR A 299 16.07 10.26 -20.42
C THR A 299 16.05 9.15 -21.46
N GLY A 300 15.62 7.95 -21.09
CA GLY A 300 15.80 6.73 -21.89
C GLY A 300 17.26 6.30 -22.07
N HIS A 301 18.24 7.05 -21.53
CA HIS A 301 19.65 6.79 -21.74
C HIS A 301 20.19 5.69 -20.80
N PRO A 302 21.14 4.85 -21.27
CA PRO A 302 21.75 3.85 -20.43
C PRO A 302 22.50 4.45 -19.23
N ASN A 303 22.37 3.82 -18.06
CA ASN A 303 23.07 4.17 -16.84
C ASN A 303 23.24 2.93 -15.93
N ALA A 304 23.68 3.12 -14.68
CA ALA A 304 23.94 2.02 -13.74
C ALA A 304 22.73 1.10 -13.47
N ALA A 305 21.50 1.62 -13.52
CA ALA A 305 20.25 0.87 -13.29
C ALA A 305 19.36 0.79 -14.54
N ASN A 306 19.85 1.19 -15.72
CA ASN A 306 19.13 1.17 -16.98
C ASN A 306 20.06 0.71 -18.12
N ARG A 307 19.97 -0.56 -18.54
CA ARG A 307 20.78 -1.14 -19.62
C ARG A 307 19.89 -1.96 -20.58
N PRO A 308 18.93 -1.35 -21.27
CA PRO A 308 17.89 -2.06 -22.02
C PRO A 308 18.45 -2.95 -23.15
N ASP A 309 19.59 -2.58 -23.73
CA ASP A 309 20.26 -3.35 -24.79
C ASP A 309 20.82 -4.70 -24.32
N LEU A 310 21.06 -4.85 -23.01
CA LEU A 310 21.57 -6.08 -22.41
C LEU A 310 20.45 -7.01 -21.92
N ALA A 311 19.20 -6.51 -21.88
CA ALA A 311 18.09 -7.28 -21.35
C ALA A 311 17.76 -8.48 -22.25
N ARG A 312 17.69 -9.67 -21.65
CA ARG A 312 17.14 -10.86 -22.33
C ARG A 312 15.62 -10.79 -22.34
N PRO A 313 14.92 -11.49 -23.26
CA PRO A 313 13.47 -11.62 -23.19
C PRO A 313 13.02 -12.19 -21.84
N SER A 314 11.92 -11.67 -21.30
CA SER A 314 11.27 -12.28 -20.14
C SER A 314 10.76 -13.67 -20.52
N THR A 315 11.09 -14.69 -19.72
CA THR A 315 10.69 -16.09 -19.98
C THR A 315 9.63 -16.60 -19.01
N GLY A 316 9.17 -15.74 -18.10
CA GLY A 316 8.29 -16.12 -16.99
C GLY A 316 8.93 -17.08 -15.98
N HIS A 317 8.17 -17.43 -14.95
CA HIS A 317 8.58 -18.26 -13.82
C HIS A 317 7.74 -19.52 -13.72
N LEU A 318 8.34 -20.63 -13.31
CA LEU A 318 7.54 -21.83 -13.02
C LEU A 318 6.56 -21.54 -11.86
N PRO A 319 5.32 -22.05 -11.90
CA PRO A 319 4.29 -21.65 -10.94
C PRO A 319 4.64 -21.89 -9.46
N GLY A 320 5.46 -22.90 -9.16
CA GLY A 320 5.93 -23.20 -7.80
C GLY A 320 7.18 -22.44 -7.35
N ARG A 321 7.82 -21.66 -8.23
CA ARG A 321 8.99 -20.85 -7.86
C ARG A 321 8.55 -19.66 -7.02
N THR A 322 9.34 -19.34 -6.00
CA THR A 322 9.16 -18.11 -5.22
C THR A 322 9.36 -16.90 -6.13
N ALA A 323 8.38 -16.02 -6.16
CA ALA A 323 8.41 -14.77 -6.92
C ALA A 323 8.51 -13.54 -6.01
N LEU A 324 8.12 -13.63 -4.74
CA LEU A 324 8.14 -12.49 -3.82
C LEU A 324 8.40 -12.99 -2.39
N ILE A 325 9.18 -12.24 -1.62
CA ILE A 325 9.33 -12.47 -0.18
C ILE A 325 8.90 -11.21 0.57
N GLN A 326 8.02 -11.35 1.56
CA GLN A 326 7.60 -10.25 2.42
C GLN A 326 7.89 -10.55 3.88
N TYR A 327 8.54 -9.62 4.57
CA TYR A 327 8.82 -9.76 5.99
C TYR A 327 7.63 -9.36 6.84
N THR A 328 7.41 -10.13 7.91
CA THR A 328 6.42 -9.83 8.94
C THR A 328 7.12 -9.71 10.29
N SER A 329 6.60 -8.88 11.21
CA SER A 329 7.23 -8.62 12.52
C SER A 329 7.46 -9.87 13.36
N GLY A 330 6.65 -10.92 13.16
CA GLY A 330 6.78 -12.21 13.81
C GLY A 330 6.47 -12.16 15.32
N SER A 331 5.70 -13.13 15.83
CA SER A 331 5.37 -13.21 17.27
C SER A 331 6.59 -13.42 18.18
N THR A 332 7.72 -13.82 17.61
CA THR A 332 8.99 -14.12 18.31
C THR A 332 9.97 -12.94 18.32
N GLY A 333 9.57 -11.76 17.82
CA GLY A 333 10.40 -10.55 17.76
C GLY A 333 11.48 -10.54 16.66
N ARG A 334 11.65 -11.66 15.94
CA ARG A 334 12.50 -11.75 14.74
C ARG A 334 11.63 -11.74 13.49
N PRO A 335 11.92 -10.87 12.50
CA PRO A 335 11.17 -10.84 11.26
C PRO A 335 11.20 -12.19 10.53
N LYS A 336 10.06 -12.61 9.96
CA LYS A 336 9.95 -13.85 9.19
C LYS A 336 9.62 -13.54 7.73
N GLY A 337 10.44 -14.03 6.81
CA GLY A 337 10.23 -13.90 5.36
C GLY A 337 9.17 -14.88 4.85
N VAL A 338 8.00 -14.37 4.50
CA VAL A 338 6.92 -15.13 3.87
C VAL A 338 7.20 -15.24 2.38
N ARG A 339 7.31 -16.47 1.87
CA ARG A 339 7.59 -16.75 0.46
C ARG A 339 6.30 -16.93 -0.32
N HIS A 340 6.09 -16.11 -1.34
CA HIS A 340 4.96 -16.21 -2.25
C HIS A 340 5.42 -16.87 -3.56
N ALA A 341 4.78 -17.98 -3.93
CA ALA A 341 5.00 -18.61 -5.22
C ALA A 341 4.37 -17.78 -6.35
N THR A 342 4.88 -17.94 -7.57
CA THR A 342 4.34 -17.27 -8.77
C THR A 342 2.84 -17.55 -8.94
N SER A 343 2.41 -18.80 -8.74
CA SER A 343 1.00 -19.21 -8.75
C SER A 343 0.14 -18.55 -7.67
N ALA A 344 0.73 -18.23 -6.51
CA ALA A 344 -0.01 -17.55 -5.44
C ALA A 344 -0.31 -16.10 -5.81
N ILE A 345 0.62 -15.43 -6.51
CA ILE A 345 0.42 -14.07 -7.03
C ILE A 345 -0.70 -14.08 -8.07
N THR A 346 -0.69 -15.02 -9.02
CA THR A 346 -1.76 -15.11 -10.03
C THR A 346 -3.10 -15.46 -9.42
N ALA A 347 -3.14 -16.40 -8.46
CA ALA A 347 -4.37 -16.74 -7.77
C ALA A 347 -4.95 -15.55 -6.98
N MET A 348 -4.10 -14.71 -6.39
CA MET A 348 -4.54 -13.47 -5.73
C MET A 348 -5.15 -12.49 -6.73
N LEU A 349 -4.51 -12.28 -7.89
CA LEU A 349 -5.04 -11.42 -8.94
C LEU A 349 -6.37 -11.94 -9.51
N ASP A 350 -6.46 -13.25 -9.77
CA ASP A 350 -7.66 -13.89 -10.33
C ASP A 350 -8.81 -13.94 -9.31
N GLY A 351 -8.49 -14.07 -8.02
CA GLY A 351 -9.44 -14.05 -6.91
C GLY A 351 -9.74 -12.63 -6.44
N PHE A 352 -8.96 -12.13 -5.49
CA PHE A 352 -9.16 -10.83 -4.86
C PHE A 352 -9.13 -9.66 -5.86
N GLY A 353 -8.22 -9.69 -6.84
CA GLY A 353 -8.16 -8.65 -7.87
C GLY A 353 -9.46 -8.52 -8.68
N SER A 354 -10.12 -9.65 -8.98
CA SER A 354 -11.42 -9.64 -9.67
C SER A 354 -12.54 -9.00 -8.84
N LEU A 355 -12.49 -9.14 -7.50
CA LEU A 355 -13.47 -8.57 -6.58
C LEU A 355 -13.35 -7.04 -6.48
N LEU A 356 -12.13 -6.49 -6.60
CA LEU A 356 -11.93 -5.04 -6.66
C LEU A 356 -12.56 -4.41 -7.90
N ALA A 357 -12.76 -5.21 -8.97
CA ALA A 357 -13.38 -4.79 -10.22
C ALA A 357 -12.79 -3.47 -10.76
N LEU A 358 -11.46 -3.36 -10.68
CA LEU A 358 -10.70 -2.26 -11.23
C LEU A 358 -10.76 -2.30 -12.77
N ARG A 359 -10.81 -1.12 -13.37
CA ARG A 359 -10.84 -0.89 -14.81
C ARG A 359 -9.66 0.00 -15.21
N ALA A 360 -9.31 -0.01 -16.49
CA ALA A 360 -8.21 0.80 -16.98
C ALA A 360 -8.39 2.32 -16.77
N ASP A 361 -9.64 2.79 -16.64
CA ASP A 361 -9.97 4.19 -16.37
C ASP A 361 -10.04 4.53 -14.87
N ASP A 362 -9.79 3.56 -13.99
CA ASP A 362 -9.70 3.83 -12.56
C ASP A 362 -8.38 4.53 -12.19
N THR A 363 -8.46 5.41 -11.19
CA THR A 363 -7.29 5.97 -10.50
C THR A 363 -7.31 5.49 -9.05
N VAL A 364 -6.29 4.72 -8.68
CA VAL A 364 -6.14 4.11 -7.35
C VAL A 364 -5.26 4.99 -6.47
N LEU A 365 -5.67 5.21 -5.23
CA LEU A 365 -4.82 5.76 -4.18
C LEU A 365 -4.77 4.75 -3.03
N SER A 366 -3.58 4.41 -2.54
CA SER A 366 -3.41 3.50 -1.40
C SER A 366 -2.74 4.24 -0.25
N THR A 367 -3.28 4.09 0.96
CA THR A 367 -2.61 4.57 2.18
C THR A 367 -1.69 3.51 2.80
N ALA A 368 -1.79 2.26 2.34
CA ALA A 368 -0.86 1.20 2.70
C ALA A 368 0.38 1.20 1.80
N ARG A 369 1.56 1.12 2.43
CA ARG A 369 2.86 1.12 1.73
C ARG A 369 3.09 -0.15 0.92
N MET A 370 3.85 -0.03 -0.18
CA MET A 370 4.23 -1.16 -1.04
C MET A 370 5.09 -2.22 -0.33
N SER A 371 5.73 -1.87 0.79
CA SER A 371 6.48 -2.84 1.61
C SER A 371 5.59 -3.84 2.36
N PHE A 372 4.27 -3.62 2.41
CA PHE A 372 3.29 -4.52 3.04
C PHE A 372 2.42 -5.20 1.99
N GLY A 373 1.99 -6.43 2.27
CA GLY A 373 1.21 -7.24 1.32
C GLY A 373 -0.03 -6.55 0.77
N TYR A 374 -0.77 -5.83 1.60
CA TYR A 374 -1.97 -5.10 1.16
C TYR A 374 -1.62 -3.96 0.18
N GLY A 375 -0.66 -3.08 0.55
CA GLY A 375 -0.24 -1.97 -0.30
C GLY A 375 0.47 -2.43 -1.58
N PHE A 376 1.24 -3.52 -1.52
CA PHE A 376 1.80 -4.15 -2.71
C PHE A 376 0.70 -4.71 -3.62
N GLY A 377 -0.30 -5.36 -3.03
CA GLY A 377 -1.46 -5.91 -3.71
C GLY A 377 -2.29 -4.85 -4.44
N SER A 378 -2.61 -3.74 -3.78
CA SER A 378 -3.41 -2.65 -4.34
C SER A 378 -2.63 -1.80 -5.35
N SER A 379 -1.46 -1.29 -4.97
CA SER A 379 -0.70 -0.28 -5.74
C SER A 379 0.15 -0.86 -6.88
N VAL A 380 0.55 -2.13 -6.78
CA VAL A 380 1.40 -2.79 -7.79
C VAL A 380 0.61 -3.85 -8.54
N LEU A 381 0.11 -4.87 -7.84
CA LEU A 381 -0.46 -6.04 -8.51
C LEU A 381 -1.80 -5.74 -9.18
N CYS A 382 -2.83 -5.39 -8.42
CA CYS A 382 -4.20 -5.25 -8.93
C CYS A 382 -4.34 -4.06 -9.88
N ALA A 383 -3.71 -2.93 -9.56
CA ALA A 383 -3.78 -1.74 -10.41
C ALA A 383 -3.13 -1.96 -11.79
N LEU A 384 -1.92 -2.54 -11.83
CA LEU A 384 -1.24 -2.83 -13.09
C LEU A 384 -1.98 -3.90 -13.90
N ASP A 385 -2.46 -4.97 -13.24
CA ASP A 385 -3.28 -5.99 -13.90
C ASP A 385 -4.52 -5.33 -14.54
N ALA A 386 -5.23 -4.44 -13.86
CA ALA A 386 -6.40 -3.76 -14.43
C ALA A 386 -6.07 -2.77 -15.56
N GLY A 387 -4.80 -2.38 -15.74
CA GLY A 387 -4.42 -1.28 -16.62
C GLY A 387 -4.78 0.10 -16.05
N ALA A 388 -5.04 0.17 -14.74
CA ALA A 388 -5.45 1.37 -14.02
C ALA A 388 -4.25 2.31 -13.79
N THR A 389 -4.53 3.52 -13.31
CA THR A 389 -3.49 4.47 -12.87
C THR A 389 -3.40 4.45 -11.35
N THR A 390 -2.20 4.48 -10.78
CA THR A 390 -2.01 4.62 -9.33
C THR A 390 -1.38 5.97 -9.00
N ALA A 391 -1.99 6.73 -8.09
CA ALA A 391 -1.39 7.94 -7.52
C ALA A 391 -0.53 7.57 -6.30
N LEU A 392 0.75 7.93 -6.34
CA LEU A 392 1.71 7.56 -5.30
C LEU A 392 1.88 8.69 -4.28
N ILE A 393 1.97 8.31 -3.01
CA ILE A 393 2.38 9.19 -1.92
C ILE A 393 3.78 8.77 -1.49
N ARG A 394 4.73 9.69 -1.62
CA ARG A 394 6.10 9.53 -1.13
C ARG A 394 6.25 10.21 0.23
N GLY A 395 7.08 9.68 1.11
CA GLY A 395 7.23 10.19 2.48
C GLY A 395 6.11 9.75 3.43
N ALA A 396 5.83 10.57 4.44
CA ALA A 396 4.79 10.28 5.43
C ALA A 396 3.42 10.09 4.77
N VAL A 397 2.68 9.08 5.21
CA VAL A 397 1.27 8.91 4.85
C VAL A 397 0.47 9.36 6.05
N ASP A 398 -0.01 10.59 5.97
CA ASP A 398 -0.68 11.32 7.04
C ASP A 398 -1.93 12.03 6.48
N PRO A 399 -2.80 12.56 7.34
CA PRO A 399 -4.02 13.24 6.91
C PRO A 399 -3.80 14.33 5.84
N HIS A 400 -2.74 15.13 5.92
CA HIS A 400 -2.49 16.23 4.99
C HIS A 400 -2.01 15.72 3.63
N THR A 401 -1.07 14.76 3.63
CA THR A 401 -0.54 14.18 2.39
C THR A 401 -1.63 13.40 1.64
N VAL A 402 -2.50 12.67 2.34
CA VAL A 402 -3.66 12.02 1.74
C VAL A 402 -4.66 13.04 1.19
N ARG A 403 -4.98 14.09 1.95
CA ARG A 403 -5.90 15.17 1.50
C ARG A 403 -5.39 15.85 0.24
N ALA A 404 -4.09 16.11 0.17
CA ALA A 404 -3.45 16.69 -1.01
C ALA A 404 -3.53 15.75 -2.22
N ALA A 405 -3.25 14.45 -2.02
CA ALA A 405 -3.36 13.44 -3.07
C ALA A 405 -4.80 13.28 -3.58
N LEU A 406 -5.79 13.26 -2.68
CA LEU A 406 -7.21 13.23 -3.03
C LEU A 406 -7.57 14.40 -3.94
N ARG A 407 -7.27 15.65 -3.55
CA ARG A 407 -7.57 16.83 -4.38
C ARG A 407 -6.93 16.77 -5.76
N ARG A 408 -5.65 16.41 -5.79
CA ARG A 408 -4.82 16.51 -6.98
C ARG A 408 -5.21 15.43 -8.00
N HIS A 409 -5.41 14.21 -7.54
CA HIS A 409 -5.57 13.05 -8.42
C HIS A 409 -7.01 12.56 -8.55
N ARG A 410 -7.90 12.95 -7.64
CA ARG A 410 -9.32 12.55 -7.62
C ARG A 410 -9.49 11.05 -7.86
N PRO A 411 -8.88 10.20 -7.01
CA PRO A 411 -8.91 8.77 -7.23
C PRO A 411 -10.34 8.26 -7.28
N THR A 412 -10.58 7.25 -8.12
CA THR A 412 -11.85 6.53 -8.20
C THR A 412 -11.90 5.36 -7.24
N VAL A 413 -10.75 4.95 -6.69
CA VAL A 413 -10.64 3.89 -5.68
C VAL A 413 -9.64 4.30 -4.62
N LEU A 414 -10.05 4.21 -3.35
CA LEU A 414 -9.19 4.42 -2.19
C LEU A 414 -9.00 3.09 -1.46
N CYS A 415 -7.75 2.65 -1.32
CA CYS A 415 -7.37 1.46 -0.55
C CYS A 415 -6.81 1.90 0.80
N SER A 416 -7.56 1.66 1.88
CA SER A 416 -7.17 2.00 3.24
C SER A 416 -7.08 0.76 4.15
N VAL A 417 -6.40 0.91 5.29
CA VAL A 417 -6.33 -0.13 6.33
C VAL A 417 -7.31 0.16 7.47
N PRO A 418 -7.91 -0.85 8.13
CA PRO A 418 -8.95 -0.65 9.15
C PRO A 418 -8.51 0.14 10.39
N ALA A 419 -7.22 0.13 10.74
CA ALA A 419 -6.71 0.98 11.82
C ALA A 419 -6.77 2.48 11.48
N SER A 420 -6.89 2.80 10.20
CA SER A 420 -7.08 4.13 9.64
C SER A 420 -8.51 4.37 9.14
N THR A 421 -9.42 3.40 9.27
CA THR A 421 -10.84 3.50 8.89
C THR A 421 -11.58 2.53 9.81
N ARG A 422 -11.95 2.97 11.01
CA ARG A 422 -12.55 2.07 12.00
C ARG A 422 -14.02 1.76 11.65
N ARG A 423 -14.21 0.58 11.06
CA ARG A 423 -15.46 -0.21 10.99
C ARG A 423 -16.58 0.40 10.13
N SER A 424 -16.73 -0.13 8.92
CA SER A 424 -18.02 -0.25 8.26
C SER A 424 -18.22 -1.69 7.80
N SER A 425 -19.28 -2.32 8.30
CA SER A 425 -19.72 -3.64 7.85
C SER A 425 -21.06 -3.48 7.18
N THR A 426 -21.09 -3.92 5.92
CA THR A 426 -22.23 -4.34 5.09
C THR A 426 -23.07 -3.28 4.35
N ARG A 427 -23.19 -3.57 3.05
CA ARG A 427 -24.16 -3.15 2.02
C ARG A 427 -23.90 -1.86 1.26
N SER A 428 -23.34 -2.05 0.07
CA SER A 428 -23.42 -1.12 -1.06
C SER A 428 -24.87 -0.98 -1.55
N THR A 429 -25.40 0.24 -1.53
CA THR A 429 -26.58 0.66 -2.31
C THR A 429 -26.14 1.57 -3.46
N PRO A 430 -26.75 1.46 -4.67
CA PRO A 430 -26.33 2.22 -5.83
C PRO A 430 -27.08 3.56 -5.92
N GLY A 431 -26.35 4.68 -5.97
CA GLY A 431 -26.96 5.95 -6.35
C GLY A 431 -26.17 7.22 -6.00
N THR A 432 -25.64 7.87 -7.03
CA THR A 432 -25.45 9.33 -7.15
C THR A 432 -24.50 10.05 -6.19
N THR A 433 -23.19 9.90 -6.45
CA THR A 433 -22.17 10.95 -6.71
C THR A 433 -20.84 10.20 -6.92
N ARG A 434 -19.92 10.67 -7.78
CA ARG A 434 -18.65 9.96 -8.06
C ARG A 434 -17.69 10.09 -6.86
N SER A 435 -17.99 9.40 -5.77
CA SER A 435 -17.08 9.11 -4.68
C SER A 435 -16.10 8.00 -5.08
N PRO A 436 -14.87 7.99 -4.53
CA PRO A 436 -14.02 6.81 -4.66
C PRO A 436 -14.73 5.60 -4.04
N ARG A 437 -14.63 4.45 -4.71
CA ARG A 437 -14.98 3.17 -4.07
C ARG A 437 -13.93 2.90 -2.99
N CYS A 438 -14.35 2.77 -1.74
CA CYS A 438 -13.45 2.31 -0.68
C CYS A 438 -13.28 0.81 -0.79
N ALA A 439 -12.02 0.38 -0.90
CA ALA A 439 -11.64 -1.01 -0.74
C ALA A 439 -10.93 -1.14 0.60
N CYS A 440 -11.55 -1.85 1.53
CA CYS A 440 -10.98 -2.22 2.82
C CYS A 440 -10.63 -3.72 2.81
N ALA A 441 -9.50 -4.08 3.42
CA ALA A 441 -9.10 -5.48 3.65
C ALA A 441 -9.54 -6.02 5.00
#